data_AF-A0A097KMZ7-F1
#
_entry.id   AF-A0A097KMZ7-F1
#
_cell.length_a   1.000
_cell.length_b   1.000
_cell.length_c   1.000
_cell.angle_alpha   90.00
_cell.angle_beta   90.00
_cell.angle_gamma   90.00
#
_symmetry.space_group_name_H-M   'P 1'
#
loop_
_entity.id
_entity.type
_entity.pdbx_description
1 polymer ?
#
loop_
_entity_poly.entity_id
_entity_poly.type
_entity_poly.pdbx_seq_one_letter_code
_entity_poly.pdbx_strand_id
1 'polypeptide(L)'
;MDILNLFTDLPPGEGFGFNGNILETNLLNLAVVIGVVVSFGGDALRSLLLNRKQTILNNLREADQRANEAQEKLNRARNQLELAQKKGIEIREQGKLAAEQEKREAVKKTEEDAFRLEETKQETIRFQQQKAVNQVSQQVIELALNRVREKFKTRLDARFHASVNNFNIVLFRNYKKS
;
A
#
# COMPACT_ATOMS: atom_id res chain seq x y z
N MET A 1 -64.39 -34.12 118.51
CA MET A 1 -63.69 -35.38 118.19
C MET A 1 -64.11 -35.72 116.77
N ASP A 2 -63.37 -35.50 115.69
CA ASP A 2 -61.94 -35.27 115.46
C ASP A 2 -61.84 -34.46 114.14
N ILE A 3 -61.46 -33.18 114.18
CA ILE A 3 -60.16 -32.65 113.75
C ILE A 3 -59.24 -33.53 112.88
N LEU A 4 -58.96 -32.99 111.69
CA LEU A 4 -57.71 -33.02 110.90
C LEU A 4 -57.51 -34.10 109.81
N ASN A 5 -57.13 -33.59 108.63
CA ASN A 5 -56.46 -34.24 107.49
C ASN A 5 -57.36 -34.80 106.35
N LEU A 6 -57.76 -33.92 105.43
CA LEU A 6 -58.29 -34.31 104.11
C LEU A 6 -57.73 -33.43 102.97
N PHE A 7 -56.50 -32.93 103.09
CA PHE A 7 -55.83 -32.14 102.05
C PHE A 7 -54.37 -32.58 101.89
N THR A 8 -54.12 -33.85 101.58
CA THR A 8 -52.81 -34.33 101.13
C THR A 8 -53.01 -35.56 100.28
N ASP A 9 -53.30 -35.38 98.98
CA ASP A 9 -52.97 -36.34 97.91
C ASP A 9 -53.23 -35.64 96.56
N LEU A 10 -52.41 -34.63 96.27
CA LEU A 10 -52.06 -34.35 94.89
C LEU A 10 -50.85 -35.23 94.57
N PRO A 11 -50.83 -35.99 93.46
CA PRO A 11 -49.60 -36.62 93.01
C PRO A 11 -48.56 -35.50 92.85
N PRO A 12 -47.34 -35.64 93.43
CA PRO A 12 -46.29 -34.68 93.16
C PRO A 12 -46.10 -34.68 91.65
N GLY A 13 -46.36 -33.54 91.00
CA GLY A 13 -46.03 -33.35 89.61
C GLY A 13 -44.60 -33.82 89.42
N GLU A 14 -44.37 -34.65 88.40
CA GLU A 14 -43.04 -35.13 88.02
C GLU A 14 -42.09 -33.93 88.02
N GLY A 15 -41.31 -33.83 89.09
CA GLY A 15 -40.37 -32.75 89.26
C GLY A 15 -39.44 -32.82 88.06
N PHE A 16 -39.16 -31.66 87.47
CA PHE A 16 -38.01 -31.47 86.59
C PHE A 16 -36.76 -31.80 87.42
N GLY A 17 -36.44 -33.09 87.52
CA GLY A 17 -35.16 -33.56 87.99
C GLY A 17 -34.16 -33.24 86.89
N PHE A 18 -33.27 -32.28 87.13
CA PHE A 18 -32.10 -32.10 86.29
C PHE A 18 -31.26 -33.37 86.37
N ASN A 19 -31.51 -34.29 85.44
CA ASN A 19 -30.71 -35.47 85.28
C ASN A 19 -29.34 -35.01 84.77
N GLY A 20 -28.33 -34.97 85.65
CA GLY A 20 -26.96 -34.58 85.30
C GLY A 20 -26.41 -35.37 84.12
N ASN A 21 -26.92 -36.57 83.86
CA ASN A 21 -26.62 -37.36 82.66
C ASN A 21 -26.98 -36.68 81.33
N ILE A 22 -28.00 -35.81 81.29
CA ILE A 22 -28.40 -35.10 80.08
C ILE A 22 -27.46 -33.91 79.83
N LEU A 23 -27.05 -33.20 80.89
CA LEU A 23 -26.16 -32.04 80.77
C LEU A 23 -24.68 -32.42 80.67
N GLU A 24 -24.28 -33.56 81.20
CA GLU A 24 -22.88 -33.98 81.19
C GLU A 24 -22.58 -34.87 79.99
N THR A 25 -23.34 -35.94 79.76
CA THR A 25 -23.03 -36.92 78.70
C THR A 25 -23.46 -36.45 77.30
N ASN A 26 -24.67 -35.88 77.14
CA ASN A 26 -25.13 -35.42 75.80
C ASN A 26 -24.47 -34.11 75.37
N LEU A 27 -24.25 -33.18 76.31
CA LEU A 27 -23.57 -31.90 76.00
C LEU A 27 -22.10 -32.12 75.69
N LEU A 28 -21.41 -33.00 76.43
CA LEU A 28 -20.01 -33.35 76.14
C LEU A 28 -19.89 -34.02 74.76
N ASN A 29 -20.76 -34.99 74.43
CA ASN A 29 -20.78 -35.63 73.11
C ASN A 29 -21.05 -34.60 71.99
N LEU A 30 -22.03 -33.71 72.18
CA LEU A 30 -22.34 -32.66 71.20
C LEU A 30 -21.17 -31.68 71.03
N ALA A 31 -20.50 -31.28 72.12
CA ALA A 31 -19.35 -30.38 72.08
C ALA A 31 -18.17 -31.01 71.30
N VAL A 32 -17.91 -32.31 71.49
CA VAL A 32 -16.89 -33.04 70.73
C VAL A 32 -17.26 -33.11 69.25
N VAL A 33 -18.51 -33.44 68.92
CA VAL A 33 -18.98 -33.50 67.52
C VAL A 33 -18.91 -32.12 66.86
N ILE A 34 -19.33 -31.06 67.53
CA ILE A 34 -19.21 -29.68 67.03
C ILE A 34 -17.73 -29.31 66.82
N GLY A 35 -16.85 -29.65 67.75
CA GLY A 35 -15.41 -29.41 67.62
C GLY A 35 -14.81 -30.08 66.38
N VAL A 36 -15.20 -31.33 66.08
CA VAL A 36 -14.79 -32.06 64.88
C VAL A 36 -15.42 -31.43 63.62
N VAL A 37 -16.70 -31.09 63.62
CA VAL A 37 -17.37 -30.50 62.44
C VAL A 37 -16.80 -29.11 62.12
N VAL A 38 -16.51 -28.29 63.14
CA VAL A 38 -15.95 -26.95 62.96
C VAL A 38 -14.49 -27.03 62.50
N SER A 39 -13.68 -27.96 63.01
CA SER A 39 -12.29 -28.10 62.57
C SER A 39 -12.20 -28.61 61.13
N PHE A 40 -12.84 -29.74 60.81
CA PHE A 40 -12.76 -30.32 59.47
C PHE A 40 -13.60 -29.58 58.43
N GLY A 41 -14.83 -29.18 58.78
CA GLY A 41 -15.74 -28.45 57.88
C GLY A 41 -15.35 -26.98 57.73
N GLY A 42 -14.88 -26.34 58.81
CA GLY A 42 -14.43 -24.95 58.80
C GLY A 42 -13.22 -24.74 57.90
N ASP A 43 -12.24 -25.66 57.93
CA ASP A 43 -11.05 -25.57 57.08
C ASP A 43 -11.39 -25.74 55.59
N ALA A 44 -12.27 -26.69 55.25
CA ALA A 44 -12.74 -26.88 53.88
C ALA A 44 -13.50 -25.64 53.35
N LEU A 45 -14.43 -25.09 54.14
CA LEU A 45 -15.18 -23.89 53.77
C LEU A 45 -14.29 -22.65 53.66
N ARG A 46 -13.33 -22.48 54.58
CA ARG A 46 -12.39 -21.37 54.55
C ARG A 46 -11.48 -21.42 53.33
N SER A 47 -11.01 -22.61 52.96
CA SER A 47 -10.22 -22.83 51.74
C SER A 47 -11.01 -22.47 50.47
N LEU A 48 -12.25 -22.92 50.37
CA LEU A 48 -13.13 -22.60 49.23
C LEU A 48 -13.41 -21.09 49.12
N LEU A 49 -13.68 -20.42 50.25
CA LEU A 49 -13.91 -18.98 50.28
C LEU A 49 -12.64 -18.18 49.92
N LEU A 50 -11.47 -18.59 50.41
CA LEU A 50 -10.19 -17.99 50.04
C LEU A 50 -9.89 -18.18 48.55
N ASN A 51 -10.11 -19.37 48.01
CA ASN A 51 -9.92 -19.66 46.59
C ASN A 51 -10.87 -18.81 45.71
N ARG A 52 -12.15 -18.72 46.08
CA ARG A 52 -13.13 -17.85 45.40
C ARG A 52 -12.72 -16.38 45.45
N LYS A 53 -12.32 -15.87 46.63
CA LYS A 53 -11.83 -14.50 46.79
C LYS A 53 -10.62 -14.25 45.88
N GLN A 54 -9.65 -15.16 45.87
CA GLN A 54 -8.46 -15.03 45.03
C GLN A 54 -8.80 -15.05 43.54
N THR A 55 -9.72 -15.93 43.13
CA THR A 55 -10.17 -16.04 41.74
C THR A 55 -10.86 -14.76 41.28
N ILE A 56 -11.76 -14.20 42.10
CA ILE A 56 -12.44 -12.93 41.80
C ILE A 56 -11.42 -11.78 41.69
N LEU A 57 -10.47 -11.69 42.62
CA LEU A 57 -9.43 -10.67 42.59
C LEU A 57 -8.53 -10.80 41.36
N ASN A 58 -8.17 -12.02 40.98
CA ASN A 58 -7.36 -12.28 39.79
C ASN A 58 -8.13 -11.91 38.52
N ASN A 59 -9.40 -12.34 38.40
CA ASN A 59 -10.24 -12.01 37.25
C ASN A 59 -10.46 -10.50 37.12
N LEU A 60 -10.64 -9.78 38.22
CA LEU A 60 -10.80 -8.33 38.21
C LEU A 60 -9.52 -7.63 37.76
N ARG A 61 -8.36 -8.03 38.30
CA ARG A 61 -7.06 -7.49 37.87
C ARG A 61 -6.77 -7.76 36.40
N GLU A 62 -7.08 -8.96 35.93
CA GLU A 62 -6.88 -9.34 34.53
C GLU A 62 -7.83 -8.55 33.61
N ALA A 63 -9.08 -8.32 34.03
CA ALA A 63 -10.02 -7.48 33.30
C ALA A 63 -9.56 -6.02 33.22
N ASP A 64 -9.07 -5.45 34.33
CA ASP A 64 -8.51 -4.10 34.38
C ASP A 64 -7.26 -3.99 33.49
N GLN A 65 -6.37 -4.99 33.54
CA GLN A 65 -5.19 -5.02 32.68
C GLN A 65 -5.59 -5.08 31.20
N ARG A 66 -6.52 -5.96 30.83
CA ARG A 66 -7.03 -6.06 29.45
C ARG A 66 -7.70 -4.77 28.98
N ALA A 67 -8.46 -4.10 29.85
CA ALA A 67 -9.08 -2.82 29.55
C ALA A 67 -8.03 -1.74 29.29
N ASN A 68 -7.01 -1.64 30.13
CA ASN A 68 -5.90 -0.70 29.97
C ASN A 68 -5.11 -0.96 28.68
N GLU A 69 -4.77 -2.23 28.40
CA GLU A 69 -4.09 -2.61 27.15
C GLU A 69 -4.93 -2.29 25.91
N ALA A 70 -6.24 -2.53 25.95
CA ALA A 70 -7.14 -2.19 24.85
C ALA A 70 -7.21 -0.67 24.64
N GLN A 71 -7.25 0.11 25.72
CA GLN A 71 -7.26 1.58 25.67
C GLN A 71 -5.95 2.12 25.10
N GLU A 72 -4.80 1.57 25.49
CA GLU A 72 -3.51 1.93 24.90
C GLU A 72 -3.45 1.60 23.41
N LYS A 73 -3.87 0.38 23.02
CA LYS A 73 -3.91 -0.02 21.61
C LYS A 73 -4.81 0.90 20.79
N LEU A 74 -5.97 1.29 21.34
CA LEU A 74 -6.88 2.23 20.70
C LEU A 74 -6.23 3.61 20.51
N ASN A 75 -5.55 4.13 21.54
CA ASN A 75 -4.86 5.42 21.45
C ASN A 75 -3.72 5.38 20.41
N ARG A 76 -2.93 4.29 20.38
CA ARG A 76 -1.89 4.10 19.36
C ARG A 76 -2.48 4.05 17.95
N ALA A 77 -3.58 3.30 17.76
CA ALA A 77 -4.25 3.19 16.46
C ALA A 77 -4.82 4.54 16.00
N ARG A 78 -5.38 5.34 16.91
CA ARG A 78 -5.86 6.71 16.61
C ARG A 78 -4.72 7.63 16.17
N ASN A 79 -3.60 7.62 16.89
CA ASN A 79 -2.43 8.43 16.52
C ASN A 79 -1.86 8.02 15.17
N GLN A 80 -1.78 6.71 14.89
CA GLN A 80 -1.36 6.19 13.58
C GLN A 80 -2.31 6.60 12.46
N LEU A 81 -3.63 6.57 12.72
CA LEU A 81 -4.63 7.01 11.76
C LEU A 81 -4.48 8.50 11.43
N GLU A 82 -4.30 9.36 12.45
CA GLU A 82 -4.10 10.79 12.25
C GLU A 82 -2.84 11.07 11.43
N LEU A 83 -1.72 10.39 11.74
CA LEU A 83 -0.48 10.50 10.98
C LEU A 83 -0.66 10.05 9.52
N ALA A 84 -1.35 8.92 9.31
CA ALA A 84 -1.63 8.41 7.97
C ALA A 84 -2.52 9.35 7.17
N GLN A 85 -3.52 9.99 7.80
CA GLN A 85 -4.36 10.99 7.17
C GLN A 85 -3.56 12.22 6.75
N LYS A 86 -2.71 12.77 7.64
CA LYS A 86 -1.83 13.89 7.33
C LYS A 86 -0.90 13.57 6.16
N LYS A 87 -0.26 12.41 6.20
CA LYS A 87 0.61 11.94 5.10
C LYS A 87 -0.17 11.74 3.80
N GLY A 88 -1.40 11.24 3.87
CA GLY A 88 -2.27 11.09 2.70
C GLY A 88 -2.63 12.43 2.05
N ILE A 89 -2.89 13.46 2.84
CA ILE A 89 -3.13 14.83 2.35
C ILE A 89 -1.87 15.38 1.68
N GLU A 90 -0.71 15.24 2.33
CA GLU A 90 0.58 15.68 1.79
C GLU A 90 0.90 15.01 0.45
N ILE A 91 0.74 13.68 0.35
CA ILE A 91 0.92 12.92 -0.90
C ILE A 91 -0.03 13.44 -1.98
N ARG A 92 -1.28 13.76 -1.62
CA ARG A 92 -2.25 14.28 -2.58
C ARG A 92 -1.85 15.66 -3.10
N GLU A 93 -1.35 16.53 -2.24
CA GLU A 93 -0.89 17.87 -2.63
C GLU A 93 0.38 17.80 -3.49
N GLN A 94 1.37 17.02 -3.07
CA GLN A 94 2.59 16.77 -3.85
C GLN A 94 2.27 16.13 -5.21
N GLY A 95 1.35 15.17 -5.24
CA GLY A 95 0.91 14.52 -6.48
C GLY A 95 0.25 15.50 -7.46
N LYS A 96 -0.54 16.47 -6.96
CA LYS A 96 -1.12 17.51 -7.81
C LYS A 96 -0.04 18.42 -8.40
N LEU A 97 0.91 18.87 -7.58
CA LEU A 97 2.01 19.72 -8.04
C LEU A 97 2.88 19.01 -9.09
N ALA A 98 3.24 17.75 -8.83
CA ALA A 98 4.02 16.93 -9.75
C ALA A 98 3.29 16.71 -11.08
N ALA A 99 2.00 16.38 -11.04
CA ALA A 99 1.19 16.21 -12.25
C ALA A 99 1.08 17.51 -13.07
N GLU A 100 0.97 18.67 -12.41
CA GLU A 100 0.92 19.95 -13.08
C GLU A 100 2.28 20.31 -13.72
N GLN A 101 3.38 20.00 -13.03
CA GLN A 101 4.72 20.16 -13.58
C GLN A 101 4.97 19.25 -14.78
N GLU A 102 4.65 17.95 -14.66
CA GLU A 102 4.78 16.98 -15.75
C GLU A 102 3.93 17.40 -16.96
N LYS A 103 2.70 17.88 -16.74
CA LYS A 103 1.87 18.43 -17.81
C LYS A 103 2.55 19.60 -18.52
N ARG A 104 3.13 20.54 -17.78
CA ARG A 104 3.84 21.69 -18.37
C ARG A 104 5.06 21.25 -19.16
N GLU A 105 5.85 20.32 -18.62
CA GLU A 105 7.04 19.78 -19.29
C GLU A 105 6.67 19.00 -20.55
N ALA A 106 5.61 18.19 -20.51
CA ALA A 106 5.11 17.45 -21.66
C ALA A 106 4.65 18.39 -22.79
N VAL A 107 3.90 19.47 -22.45
CA VAL A 107 3.49 20.48 -23.43
C VAL A 107 4.71 21.16 -24.04
N LYS A 108 5.65 21.63 -23.21
CA LYS A 108 6.88 22.29 -23.68
C LYS A 108 7.69 21.39 -24.61
N LYS A 109 7.89 20.12 -24.23
CA LYS A 109 8.60 19.15 -25.07
C LYS A 109 7.89 18.90 -26.39
N THR A 110 6.56 18.79 -26.37
CA THR A 110 5.75 18.61 -27.58
C THR A 110 5.88 19.82 -28.51
N GLU A 111 5.91 21.03 -27.97
CA GLU A 111 6.14 22.25 -28.75
C GLU A 111 7.55 22.30 -29.37
N GLU A 112 8.58 21.95 -28.60
CA GLU A 112 9.96 21.85 -29.10
C GLU A 112 10.10 20.80 -30.20
N ASP A 113 9.50 19.62 -30.02
CA ASP A 113 9.49 18.55 -31.01
C ASP A 113 8.74 18.96 -32.28
N ALA A 114 7.62 19.68 -32.15
CA ALA A 114 6.87 20.22 -33.28
C ALA A 114 7.69 21.26 -34.07
N PHE A 115 8.42 22.13 -33.37
CA PHE A 115 9.31 23.11 -34.01
C PHE A 115 10.44 22.41 -34.79
N ARG A 116 11.11 21.43 -34.17
CA ARG A 116 12.15 20.64 -34.83
C ARG A 116 11.63 19.86 -36.04
N LEU A 117 10.41 19.35 -35.96
CA LEU A 117 9.76 18.67 -37.06
C LEU A 117 9.53 19.62 -38.24
N GLU A 118 9.09 20.85 -38.00
CA GLU A 118 8.88 21.84 -39.05
C GLU A 118 10.21 22.26 -39.70
N GLU A 119 11.27 22.43 -38.91
CA GLU A 119 12.62 22.70 -39.44
C GLU A 119 13.11 21.56 -40.35
N THR A 120 13.03 20.31 -39.85
CA THR A 120 13.42 19.10 -40.60
C THR A 120 12.61 18.96 -41.89
N LYS A 121 11.31 19.29 -41.84
CA LYS A 121 10.42 19.28 -43.01
C LYS A 121 10.86 20.32 -44.04
N GLN A 122 11.20 21.55 -43.63
CA GLN A 122 11.68 22.58 -44.55
C GLN A 122 13.00 22.19 -45.21
N GLU A 123 13.96 21.65 -44.45
CA GLU A 123 15.22 21.12 -44.98
C GLU A 123 14.97 19.99 -45.98
N THR A 124 14.07 19.06 -45.65
CA THR A 124 13.69 17.94 -46.52
C THR A 124 13.07 18.46 -47.82
N ILE A 125 12.17 19.44 -47.77
CA ILE A 125 11.56 20.04 -48.96
C ILE A 125 12.64 20.63 -49.86
N ARG A 126 13.57 21.42 -49.30
CA ARG A 126 14.67 22.02 -50.08
C ARG A 126 15.55 20.96 -50.72
N PHE A 127 15.90 19.91 -49.98
CA PHE A 127 16.67 18.79 -50.50
C PHE A 127 15.95 18.09 -51.66
N GLN A 128 14.66 17.80 -51.51
CA GLN A 128 13.86 17.15 -52.56
C GLN A 128 13.69 18.05 -53.78
N GLN A 129 13.52 19.37 -53.60
CA GLN A 129 13.48 20.33 -54.71
C GLN A 129 14.78 20.31 -55.51
N GLN A 130 15.93 20.38 -54.83
CA GLN A 130 17.23 20.33 -55.51
C GLN A 130 17.43 19.00 -56.24
N LYS A 131 17.02 17.89 -55.62
CA LYS A 131 17.06 16.57 -56.22
C LYS A 131 16.19 16.51 -57.49
N ALA A 132 14.96 17.03 -57.44
CA ALA A 132 14.04 17.07 -58.58
C ALA A 132 14.61 17.92 -59.72
N VAL A 133 15.16 19.10 -59.41
CA VAL A 133 15.82 19.98 -60.41
C VAL A 133 16.99 19.26 -61.08
N ASN A 134 17.83 18.58 -60.31
CA ASN A 134 18.97 17.82 -60.84
C ASN A 134 18.50 16.68 -61.75
N GLN A 135 17.45 15.94 -61.36
CA GLN A 135 16.88 14.86 -62.16
C GLN A 135 16.30 15.37 -63.49
N VAL A 136 15.53 16.46 -63.46
CA VAL A 136 14.97 17.07 -64.68
C VAL A 136 16.10 17.60 -65.57
N SER A 137 17.10 18.27 -64.99
CA SER A 137 18.25 18.79 -65.74
C SER A 137 19.01 17.68 -66.45
N GLN A 138 19.24 16.54 -65.78
CA GLN A 138 19.87 15.37 -66.40
C GLN A 138 19.05 14.82 -67.58
N GLN A 139 17.72 14.71 -67.41
CA GLN A 139 16.84 14.26 -68.50
C GLN A 139 16.85 15.23 -69.69
N VAL A 140 16.84 16.54 -69.44
CA VAL A 140 16.93 17.55 -70.50
C VAL A 140 18.27 17.49 -71.22
N ILE A 141 19.38 17.34 -70.48
CA ILE A 141 20.72 17.16 -71.06
C ILE A 141 20.75 15.91 -71.93
N GLU A 142 20.22 14.79 -71.45
CA GLU A 142 20.16 13.54 -72.21
C GLU A 142 19.35 13.70 -73.51
N LEU A 143 18.17 14.32 -73.43
CA LEU A 143 17.32 14.57 -74.59
C LEU A 143 17.99 15.50 -75.61
N ALA A 144 18.64 16.57 -75.13
CA ALA A 144 19.39 17.50 -75.97
C ALA A 144 20.56 16.79 -76.68
N LEU A 145 21.33 15.98 -75.96
CA LEU A 145 22.43 15.18 -76.51
C LEU A 145 21.91 14.17 -77.55
N ASN A 146 20.79 13.50 -77.27
CA ASN A 146 20.15 12.58 -78.20
C ASN A 146 19.71 13.29 -79.49
N ARG A 147 19.07 14.46 -79.39
CA ARG A 147 18.63 15.23 -80.56
C ARG A 147 19.80 15.82 -81.36
N VAL A 148 20.87 16.22 -80.69
CA VAL A 148 22.13 16.61 -81.33
C VAL A 148 22.74 15.42 -82.07
N ARG A 149 22.80 14.23 -81.45
CA ARG A 149 23.29 12.99 -82.07
C ARG A 149 22.47 12.62 -83.33
N GLU A 150 21.14 12.74 -83.27
CA GLU A 150 20.27 12.51 -84.43
C GLU A 150 20.55 13.51 -85.58
N LYS A 151 20.68 14.81 -85.26
CA LYS A 151 21.06 15.81 -86.26
C LYS A 151 22.43 15.52 -86.88
N PHE A 152 23.40 15.09 -86.09
CA PHE A 152 24.71 14.67 -86.59
C PHE A 152 24.59 13.51 -87.59
N LYS A 153 23.80 12.46 -87.28
CA LYS A 153 23.57 11.34 -88.23
C LYS A 153 23.11 11.80 -89.62
N THR A 154 22.32 12.87 -89.70
CA THR A 154 21.82 13.42 -90.97
C THR A 154 22.76 14.43 -91.66
N ARG A 155 23.72 15.02 -90.94
CA ARG A 155 24.63 16.08 -91.44
C ARG A 155 26.09 15.67 -91.58
N LEU A 156 26.44 14.43 -91.24
CA LEU A 156 27.80 13.91 -91.37
C LEU A 156 28.15 13.72 -92.86
N ASP A 157 28.67 14.76 -93.50
CA ASP A 157 29.25 14.70 -94.84
C ASP A 157 30.79 14.71 -94.77
N ALA A 158 31.46 14.30 -95.86
CA ALA A 158 32.93 14.19 -95.89
C ALA A 158 33.63 15.52 -95.60
N ARG A 159 33.00 16.66 -95.94
CA ARG A 159 33.52 18.01 -95.70
C ARG A 159 33.49 18.37 -94.21
N PHE A 160 32.40 18.05 -93.52
CA PHE A 160 32.26 18.26 -92.09
C PHE A 160 33.27 17.40 -91.31
N HIS A 161 33.45 16.13 -91.69
CA HIS A 161 34.48 15.25 -91.11
C HIS A 161 35.89 15.82 -91.22
N ALA A 162 36.29 16.28 -92.41
CA ALA A 162 37.61 16.87 -92.62
C ALA A 162 37.81 18.15 -91.79
N SER A 163 36.77 19.00 -91.68
CA SER A 163 36.81 20.22 -90.88
C SER A 163 36.99 19.94 -89.39
N VAL A 164 36.24 18.97 -88.84
CA VAL A 164 36.35 18.58 -87.42
C VAL A 164 37.71 17.96 -87.12
N ASN A 165 38.20 17.06 -87.98
CA ASN A 165 39.53 16.46 -87.81
C ASN A 165 40.64 17.51 -87.85
N ASN A 166 40.59 18.45 -88.79
CA ASN A 166 41.56 19.54 -88.86
C ASN A 166 41.50 20.43 -87.61
N PHE A 167 40.30 20.75 -87.11
CA PHE A 167 40.15 21.49 -85.86
C PHE A 167 40.75 20.75 -84.65
N ASN A 168 40.51 19.44 -84.53
CA ASN A 168 41.11 18.62 -83.48
C ASN A 168 42.64 18.56 -83.61
N ILE A 169 43.19 18.42 -84.82
CA ILE A 169 44.65 18.45 -85.06
C ILE A 169 45.25 19.77 -84.58
N VAL A 170 44.59 20.90 -84.84
CA VAL A 170 45.04 22.23 -84.36
C VAL A 170 44.97 22.31 -82.83
N LEU A 171 43.89 21.82 -82.20
CA LEU A 171 43.77 21.76 -80.74
C LEU A 171 44.89 20.92 -80.12
N PHE A 172 45.15 19.72 -80.64
CA PHE A 172 46.22 18.85 -80.16
C PHE A 172 47.61 19.46 -80.35
N ARG A 173 47.86 20.11 -81.49
CA ARG A 173 49.13 20.81 -81.75
C ARG A 173 49.36 21.95 -80.77
N ASN A 174 48.30 22.63 -80.34
CA ASN A 174 48.36 23.76 -79.41
C ASN A 174 48.22 23.33 -77.93
N TYR A 175 48.02 22.03 -77.66
CA TYR A 175 47.93 21.51 -76.30
C TYR A 175 49.32 21.51 -75.66
N LYS A 176 49.59 22.55 -74.86
CA LYS A 176 50.75 22.56 -73.97
C LYS A 176 50.49 21.57 -72.84
N LYS A 177 51.38 20.58 -72.70
CA LYS A 177 51.46 19.73 -71.51
C LYS A 177 51.76 20.63 -70.31
N SER A 178 50.83 20.72 -69.36
CA SER A 178 51.10 21.24 -68.01
C SER A 178 51.71 20.14 -67.16
#